data_AF-K0I2V6-F1
#
_entry.id   AF-K0I2V6-F1
#
_cell.length_a   1.000
_cell.length_b   1.000
_cell.length_c   1.000
_cell.angle_alpha   90.00
_cell.angle_beta   90.00
_cell.angle_gamma   90.00
#
_symmetry.space_group_name_H-M   'P 1'
#
loop_
_entity.id
_entity.type
_entity.pdbx_description
1 polymer ?
#
loop_
_entity_poly.entity_id
_entity_poly.type
_entity_poly.pdbx_seq_one_letter_code
_entity_poly.pdbx_strand_id
1 'polypeptide(L)'
;MPYITTAELAERPGAREIALAASSDATPVVDFALMDATLRGADRSAWTAPQLAAADAALQRVQDAVAEAGAVIDGHLAQRGYTLPLNLPPTSTGKSLLTAWARSISRYLLNGRRVTDEAKDPVARDYRDALKMLDRVAAGKLSLGANDPEAPANATSTDVRFDAAPPVFSRHELRAFR
;
A
#
# COMPACT_ATOMS: atom_id res chain seq x y z
N MET A 1 1.28 12.09 -4.43
CA MET A 1 2.11 11.20 -5.28
C MET A 1 1.52 9.80 -5.19
N PRO A 2 1.52 9.00 -6.26
CA PRO A 2 0.94 7.66 -6.19
C PRO A 2 1.80 6.74 -5.30
N TYR A 3 1.15 5.90 -4.49
CA TYR A 3 1.83 4.96 -3.60
C TYR A 3 2.40 3.74 -4.32
N ILE A 4 1.94 3.47 -5.54
CA ILE A 4 2.40 2.40 -6.43
C ILE A 4 2.56 2.94 -7.86
N THR A 5 3.50 2.37 -8.61
CA THR A 5 3.77 2.69 -10.01
C THR A 5 3.18 1.64 -10.95
N THR A 6 2.99 2.00 -12.22
CA THR A 6 2.55 1.05 -13.26
C THR A 6 3.55 -0.08 -13.47
N ALA A 7 4.85 0.19 -13.34
CA ALA A 7 5.90 -0.82 -13.42
C ALA A 7 5.80 -1.84 -12.26
N GLU A 8 5.54 -1.39 -11.03
CA GLU A 8 5.33 -2.30 -9.89
C GLU A 8 4.07 -3.17 -10.07
N LEU A 9 3.04 -2.66 -10.74
CA LEU A 9 1.85 -3.45 -11.11
C LEU A 9 2.15 -4.48 -12.21
N ALA A 10 3.05 -4.16 -13.14
CA ALA A 10 3.53 -5.08 -14.17
C ALA A 10 4.37 -6.23 -13.59
N GLU A 11 5.02 -6.02 -12.46
CA GLU A 11 5.69 -7.10 -11.72
C GLU A 11 4.69 -7.98 -10.97
N ARG A 12 3.77 -7.37 -10.22
CA ARG A 12 2.70 -8.08 -9.48
C ARG A 12 1.41 -7.24 -9.52
N PRO A 13 0.26 -7.75 -9.97
CA PRO A 13 -0.03 -9.14 -10.31
C PRO A 13 0.59 -9.62 -11.63
N GLY A 14 1.09 -8.71 -12.47
CA GLY A 14 1.65 -9.06 -13.77
C GLY A 14 0.90 -8.43 -14.93
N ALA A 15 1.61 -8.16 -16.04
CA ALA A 15 1.04 -7.53 -17.22
C ALA A 15 -0.16 -8.29 -17.83
N ARG A 16 -0.18 -9.63 -17.74
CA ARG A 16 -1.32 -10.44 -18.19
C ARG A 16 -2.61 -10.11 -17.43
N GLU A 17 -2.52 -10.04 -16.11
CA GLU A 17 -3.70 -9.75 -15.30
C GLU A 17 -4.16 -8.31 -15.52
N ILE A 18 -3.22 -7.37 -15.57
CA ILE A 18 -3.53 -5.96 -15.85
C ILE A 18 -4.16 -5.78 -17.23
N ALA A 19 -3.68 -6.49 -18.26
CA ALA A 19 -4.29 -6.46 -19.59
C ALA A 19 -5.75 -6.89 -19.55
N LEU A 20 -6.06 -7.99 -18.84
CA LEU A 20 -7.41 -8.50 -18.70
C LEU A 20 -8.32 -7.59 -17.86
N ALA A 21 -7.78 -6.94 -16.84
CA ALA A 21 -8.54 -6.07 -15.94
C ALA A 21 -8.77 -4.68 -16.54
N ALA A 22 -7.80 -4.13 -17.27
CA ALA A 22 -7.90 -2.80 -17.90
C ALA A 22 -8.65 -2.82 -19.25
N SER A 23 -9.01 -4.02 -19.72
CA SER A 23 -9.88 -4.19 -20.89
C SER A 23 -11.30 -3.76 -20.57
N SER A 24 -11.96 -3.11 -21.53
CA SER A 24 -13.39 -2.80 -21.46
C SER A 24 -14.16 -3.60 -22.50
N ASP A 25 -15.44 -3.86 -22.27
CA ASP A 25 -16.32 -4.62 -23.18
C ASP A 25 -16.31 -4.12 -24.64
N ALA A 26 -16.01 -2.84 -24.86
CA ALA A 26 -15.93 -2.23 -26.19
C ALA A 26 -14.62 -2.49 -26.96
N THR A 27 -13.58 -3.04 -26.33
CA THR A 27 -12.25 -3.22 -26.94
C THR A 27 -11.67 -4.59 -26.61
N PRO A 28 -11.00 -5.23 -27.57
CA PRO A 28 -10.35 -6.51 -27.33
C PRO A 28 -9.24 -6.36 -26.30
N VAL A 29 -8.92 -7.48 -25.65
CA VAL A 29 -7.81 -7.55 -24.69
C VAL A 29 -6.51 -7.19 -25.38
N VAL A 30 -5.77 -6.26 -24.78
CA VAL A 30 -4.44 -5.85 -25.26
C VAL A 30 -3.48 -7.02 -25.17
N ASP A 31 -2.65 -7.20 -26.19
CA ASP A 31 -1.57 -8.19 -26.18
C ASP A 31 -0.72 -8.07 -24.90
N PHE A 32 -0.37 -9.21 -24.29
CA PHE A 32 0.28 -9.20 -22.97
C PHE A 32 1.69 -8.64 -23.02
N ALA A 33 2.43 -8.88 -24.09
CA ALA A 33 3.77 -8.32 -24.28
C ALA A 33 3.70 -6.81 -24.54
N LEU A 34 2.71 -6.35 -25.33
CA LEU A 34 2.45 -4.93 -25.50
C LEU A 34 2.05 -4.24 -24.19
N MET A 35 1.22 -4.88 -23.38
CA MET A 35 0.83 -4.34 -22.08
C MET A 35 2.04 -4.24 -21.14
N ASP A 36 2.89 -5.27 -21.07
CA ASP A 36 4.11 -5.22 -20.25
C ASP A 36 5.05 -4.09 -20.68
N ALA A 37 5.28 -3.97 -22.00
CA ALA A 37 6.09 -2.88 -22.55
C ALA A 37 5.48 -1.51 -22.24
N THR A 38 4.15 -1.39 -22.31
CA THR A 38 3.43 -0.14 -22.01
C THR A 38 3.54 0.25 -20.54
N LEU A 39 3.35 -0.70 -19.60
CA LEU A 39 3.40 -0.43 -18.17
C LEU A 39 4.82 -0.08 -17.68
N ARG A 40 5.84 -0.67 -18.32
CA ARG A 40 7.27 -0.47 -18.01
C ARG A 40 7.92 0.67 -18.81
N GLY A 41 7.24 1.23 -19.80
CA GLY A 41 7.80 2.26 -20.69
C GLY A 41 8.90 1.74 -21.63
N ALA A 42 8.82 0.48 -22.05
CA ALA A 42 9.76 -0.15 -22.97
C ALA A 42 9.45 0.17 -24.45
N ASP A 43 10.28 -0.32 -25.37
CA ASP A 43 10.04 -0.15 -26.80
C ASP A 43 8.75 -0.86 -27.25
N ARG A 44 7.97 -0.17 -28.08
CA ARG A 44 6.69 -0.63 -28.63
C ARG A 44 6.63 -0.53 -30.16
N SER A 45 7.77 -0.33 -30.82
CA SER A 45 7.87 -0.16 -32.28
C SER A 45 7.37 -1.36 -33.10
N ALA A 46 7.33 -2.55 -32.51
CA ALA A 46 6.89 -3.78 -33.16
C ALA A 46 5.37 -3.92 -33.33
N TRP A 47 4.56 -3.08 -32.66
CA TRP A 47 3.10 -3.16 -32.71
C TRP A 47 2.49 -2.09 -33.61
N THR A 48 1.31 -2.39 -34.15
CA THR A 48 0.59 -1.48 -35.06
C THR A 48 -0.03 -0.28 -34.32
N ALA A 49 -0.25 0.83 -35.02
CA ALA A 49 -0.86 2.02 -34.43
C ALA A 49 -2.21 1.77 -33.70
N PRO A 50 -3.14 0.95 -34.23
CA PRO A 50 -4.36 0.59 -33.50
C PRO A 50 -4.11 -0.17 -32.19
N GLN A 51 -3.10 -1.06 -32.17
CA GLN A 51 -2.72 -1.79 -30.97
C GLN A 51 -2.12 -0.85 -29.91
N LEU A 52 -1.27 0.09 -30.34
CA LEU A 52 -0.70 1.12 -29.46
C LEU A 52 -1.80 1.99 -28.84
N ALA A 53 -2.77 2.44 -29.64
CA ALA A 53 -3.90 3.23 -29.14
C ALA A 53 -4.74 2.48 -28.09
N ALA A 54 -4.98 1.17 -28.31
CA ALA A 54 -5.67 0.33 -27.32
C ALA A 54 -4.85 0.16 -26.02
N ALA A 55 -3.53 -0.01 -26.15
CA ALA A 55 -2.63 -0.11 -25.00
C ALA A 55 -2.54 1.20 -24.21
N ASP A 56 -2.48 2.35 -24.87
CA ASP A 56 -2.46 3.67 -24.23
C ASP A 56 -3.79 3.96 -23.51
N ALA A 57 -4.94 3.60 -24.10
CA ALA A 57 -6.24 3.71 -23.44
C ALA A 57 -6.34 2.81 -22.20
N ALA A 58 -5.77 1.60 -22.26
CA ALA A 58 -5.70 0.71 -21.10
C ALA A 58 -4.74 1.25 -20.03
N LEU A 59 -3.60 1.81 -20.42
CA LEU A 59 -2.66 2.48 -19.51
C LEU A 59 -3.33 3.62 -18.76
N GLN A 60 -4.12 4.44 -19.45
CA GLN A 60 -4.86 5.54 -18.83
C GLN A 60 -5.77 5.03 -17.70
N ARG A 61 -6.52 3.95 -17.93
CA ARG A 61 -7.38 3.35 -16.89
C ARG A 61 -6.59 2.85 -15.69
N VAL A 62 -5.40 2.28 -15.92
CA VAL A 62 -4.50 1.87 -14.84
C VAL A 62 -4.02 3.09 -14.05
N GLN A 63 -3.65 4.17 -14.72
CA GLN A 63 -3.22 5.41 -14.07
C GLN A 63 -4.34 6.05 -13.26
N ASP A 64 -5.57 6.08 -13.79
CA ASP A 64 -6.74 6.58 -13.09
C ASP A 64 -7.00 5.76 -11.81
N ALA A 65 -6.97 4.41 -11.91
CA ALA A 65 -7.13 3.53 -10.76
C ALA A 65 -6.03 3.70 -9.70
N VAL A 66 -4.78 3.90 -10.13
CA VAL A 66 -3.65 4.17 -9.22
C VAL A 66 -3.80 5.53 -8.53
N ALA A 67 -4.27 6.55 -9.25
CA ALA A 67 -4.51 7.87 -8.69
C ALA A 67 -5.65 7.84 -7.66
N GLU A 68 -6.75 7.17 -7.97
CA GLU A 68 -7.88 6.99 -7.06
C GLU A 68 -7.48 6.18 -5.82
N ALA A 69 -6.73 5.08 -5.99
CA ALA A 69 -6.17 4.33 -4.86
C ALA A 69 -5.28 5.21 -3.97
N GLY A 70 -4.51 6.11 -4.58
CA GLY A 70 -3.72 7.12 -3.87
C GLY A 70 -4.58 8.04 -3.02
N ALA A 71 -5.66 8.58 -3.60
CA ALA A 71 -6.59 9.47 -2.90
C ALA A 71 -7.29 8.79 -1.72
N VAL A 72 -7.69 7.52 -1.88
CA VAL A 72 -8.28 6.72 -0.79
C VAL A 72 -7.31 6.60 0.39
N ILE A 73 -6.06 6.20 0.11
CA ILE A 73 -5.02 6.07 1.14
C ILE A 73 -4.76 7.42 1.82
N ASP A 74 -4.60 8.49 1.02
CA ASP A 74 -4.39 9.84 1.53
C ASP A 74 -5.52 10.28 2.47
N GLY A 75 -6.79 9.93 2.17
CA GLY A 75 -7.92 10.20 3.05
C GLY A 75 -7.78 9.59 4.45
N HIS A 76 -7.40 8.32 4.53
CA HIS A 76 -7.17 7.64 5.82
C HIS A 76 -5.95 8.19 6.58
N LEU A 77 -4.89 8.55 5.85
CA LEU A 77 -3.69 9.14 6.44
C LEU A 77 -3.97 10.56 6.98
N ALA A 78 -4.70 11.38 6.23
CA ALA A 78 -5.12 12.71 6.69
C ALA A 78 -5.97 12.62 7.96
N GLN A 79 -6.85 11.62 8.06
CA GLN A 79 -7.66 11.39 9.27
C GLN A 79 -6.80 11.09 10.51
N ARG A 80 -5.66 10.41 10.36
CA ARG A 80 -4.71 10.18 11.45
C ARG A 80 -3.98 11.46 11.89
N GLY A 81 -3.84 12.43 10.98
CA GLY A 81 -3.08 13.66 11.20
C GLY A 81 -1.76 13.73 10.43
N TYR A 82 -1.49 12.79 9.50
CA TYR A 82 -0.28 12.87 8.67
C TYR A 82 -0.29 14.11 7.79
N THR A 83 0.87 14.77 7.68
CA THR A 83 1.07 15.83 6.70
C THR A 83 1.22 15.21 5.31
N LEU A 84 0.36 15.65 4.39
CA LEU A 84 0.37 15.20 2.99
C LEU A 84 1.04 16.24 2.09
N PRO A 85 1.83 15.81 1.08
CA PRO A 85 2.12 14.42 0.72
C PRO A 85 3.07 13.73 1.71
N LEU A 86 2.72 12.51 2.12
CA LEU A 86 3.52 11.73 3.05
C LEU A 86 4.81 11.24 2.38
N ASN A 87 5.96 11.68 2.88
CA ASN A 87 7.27 11.30 2.36
C ASN A 87 7.90 10.19 3.21
N LEU A 88 7.85 8.96 2.71
CA LEU A 88 8.46 7.79 3.35
C LEU A 88 9.68 7.31 2.55
N PRO A 89 10.79 6.93 3.20
CA PRO A 89 11.93 6.34 2.51
C PRO A 89 11.53 5.10 1.70
N PRO A 90 12.12 4.87 0.50
CA PRO A 90 11.77 3.73 -0.35
C PRO A 90 11.90 2.36 0.33
N THR A 91 12.87 2.22 1.25
CA THR A 91 13.16 1.00 1.99
C THR A 91 12.37 0.87 3.30
N SER A 92 11.50 1.82 3.62
CA SER A 92 10.74 1.79 4.86
C SER A 92 9.61 0.75 4.81
N THR A 93 9.31 0.17 5.98
CA THR A 93 8.17 -0.74 6.16
C THR A 93 6.86 -0.06 5.75
N GLY A 94 6.66 1.21 6.15
CA GLY A 94 5.48 1.99 5.79
C GLY A 94 5.29 2.13 4.29
N LYS A 95 6.36 2.43 3.54
CA LYS A 95 6.28 2.49 2.07
C LYS A 95 5.87 1.14 1.49
N SER A 96 6.47 0.04 1.95
CA SER A 96 6.12 -1.31 1.50
C SER A 96 4.64 -1.66 1.76
N LEU A 97 4.11 -1.29 2.93
CA LEU A 97 2.70 -1.51 3.30
C LEU A 97 1.76 -0.69 2.42
N LEU A 98 2.02 0.62 2.26
CA LEU A 98 1.20 1.50 1.41
C LEU A 98 1.22 1.04 -0.04
N THR A 99 2.37 0.60 -0.57
CA THR A 99 2.46 0.02 -1.91
C THR A 99 1.60 -1.25 -2.04
N ALA A 100 1.59 -2.12 -1.02
CA ALA A 100 0.78 -3.35 -1.03
C ALA A 100 -0.74 -3.06 -0.99
N TRP A 101 -1.17 -2.09 -0.18
CA TRP A 101 -2.57 -1.67 -0.11
C TRP A 101 -3.00 -0.94 -1.38
N ALA A 102 -2.17 -0.03 -1.89
CA ALA A 102 -2.41 0.65 -3.17
C ALA A 102 -2.57 -0.34 -4.33
N ARG A 103 -1.75 -1.40 -4.34
CA ARG A 103 -1.87 -2.52 -5.30
C ARG A 103 -3.25 -3.17 -5.22
N SER A 104 -3.68 -3.52 -4.01
CA SER A 104 -4.95 -4.22 -3.78
C SER A 104 -6.16 -3.37 -4.17
N ILE A 105 -6.12 -2.06 -3.82
CA ILE A 105 -7.16 -1.10 -4.20
C ILE A 105 -7.20 -0.88 -5.71
N SER A 106 -6.04 -0.60 -6.34
CA SER A 106 -5.98 -0.38 -7.80
C SER A 106 -6.49 -1.60 -8.57
N ARG A 107 -6.12 -2.80 -8.11
CA ARG A 107 -6.57 -4.07 -8.71
C ARG A 107 -8.08 -4.24 -8.59
N TYR A 108 -8.69 -3.86 -7.46
CA TYR A 108 -10.14 -3.90 -7.30
C TYR A 108 -10.85 -2.89 -8.19
N LEU A 109 -10.37 -1.64 -8.23
CA LEU A 109 -10.93 -0.58 -9.09
C LEU A 109 -10.93 -0.97 -10.58
N LEU A 110 -9.86 -1.62 -11.04
CA LEU A 110 -9.78 -2.15 -12.41
C LEU A 110 -10.79 -3.28 -12.67
N ASN A 111 -11.10 -4.10 -11.67
CA ASN A 111 -12.04 -5.22 -11.81
C ASN A 111 -13.51 -4.84 -11.51
N GLY A 112 -13.79 -3.62 -11.04
CA GLY A 112 -15.10 -3.21 -10.51
C GLY A 112 -16.30 -3.28 -11.48
N ARG A 113 -16.06 -3.45 -12.79
CA ARG A 113 -17.14 -3.63 -13.79
C ARG A 113 -17.51 -5.10 -14.04
N ARG A 114 -16.80 -6.05 -13.42
CA ARG A 114 -17.09 -7.48 -13.59
C ARG A 114 -18.29 -7.87 -12.75
N VAL A 115 -19.26 -8.55 -13.37
CA VAL A 115 -20.36 -9.20 -12.65
C VAL A 115 -19.81 -10.46 -11.98
N THR A 116 -19.33 -10.32 -10.75
CA THR A 116 -18.77 -11.43 -9.97
C THR A 116 -19.39 -11.43 -8.57
N ASP A 117 -19.55 -12.61 -7.98
CA ASP A 117 -19.96 -12.76 -6.59
C ASP A 117 -18.83 -12.24 -5.67
N GLU A 118 -18.98 -11.00 -5.20
CA GLU A 118 -17.99 -10.30 -4.36
C GLU A 118 -17.59 -11.10 -3.11
N ALA A 119 -18.46 -11.98 -2.61
CA ALA A 119 -18.20 -12.78 -1.42
C ALA A 119 -17.08 -13.82 -1.62
N LYS A 120 -16.84 -14.24 -2.88
CA LYS A 120 -15.86 -15.29 -3.23
C LYS A 120 -14.67 -14.76 -4.01
N ASP A 121 -14.66 -13.47 -4.36
CA ASP A 121 -13.58 -12.87 -5.13
C ASP A 121 -12.37 -12.56 -4.24
N PRO A 122 -11.20 -13.18 -4.49
CA PRO A 122 -9.96 -12.85 -3.77
C PRO A 122 -9.59 -11.36 -3.89
N VAL A 123 -9.88 -10.71 -5.02
CA VAL A 123 -9.57 -9.28 -5.23
C VAL A 123 -10.41 -8.41 -4.31
N ALA A 124 -11.72 -8.67 -4.22
CA ALA A 124 -12.63 -7.95 -3.32
C ALA A 124 -12.29 -8.20 -1.84
N ARG A 125 -11.81 -9.40 -1.49
CA ARG A 125 -11.30 -9.69 -0.15
C ARG A 125 -10.05 -8.88 0.17
N ASP A 126 -9.04 -8.90 -0.70
CA ASP A 126 -7.78 -8.19 -0.50
C ASP A 126 -8.01 -6.66 -0.41
N TYR A 127 -8.98 -6.12 -1.17
CA TYR A 127 -9.42 -4.73 -1.05
C TYR A 127 -10.02 -4.41 0.33
N ARG A 128 -10.97 -5.21 0.82
CA ARG A 128 -11.57 -5.03 2.14
C ARG A 128 -10.54 -5.14 3.26
N ASP A 129 -9.60 -6.08 3.14
CA ASP A 129 -8.50 -6.23 4.10
C ASP A 129 -7.58 -5.00 4.08
N ALA A 130 -7.29 -4.41 2.91
CA ALA A 130 -6.53 -3.17 2.80
C ALA A 130 -7.24 -1.99 3.48
N LEU A 131 -8.53 -1.78 3.20
CA LEU A 131 -9.33 -0.73 3.86
C LEU A 131 -9.36 -0.90 5.38
N LYS A 132 -9.55 -2.12 5.87
CA LYS A 132 -9.55 -2.42 7.30
C LYS A 132 -8.21 -2.12 7.97
N MET A 133 -7.09 -2.34 7.27
CA MET A 133 -5.77 -1.98 7.81
C MET A 133 -5.55 -0.46 7.79
N LEU A 134 -6.00 0.23 6.74
CA LEU A 134 -5.99 1.70 6.68
C LEU A 134 -6.83 2.33 7.80
N ASP A 135 -8.01 1.77 8.11
CA ASP A 135 -8.83 2.19 9.26
C ASP A 135 -8.10 2.01 10.59
N ARG A 136 -7.30 0.94 10.72
CA ARG A 136 -6.47 0.74 11.93
C ARG A 136 -5.35 1.77 12.02
N VAL A 137 -4.76 2.18 10.90
CA VAL A 137 -3.79 3.28 10.85
C VAL A 137 -4.47 4.59 11.24
N ALA A 138 -5.62 4.91 10.64
CA ALA A 138 -6.43 6.08 10.95
C ALA A 138 -6.79 6.15 12.45
N ALA A 139 -7.15 5.01 13.04
CA ALA A 139 -7.46 4.88 14.46
C ALA A 139 -6.23 4.85 15.39
N GLY A 140 -5.00 4.95 14.85
CA GLY A 140 -3.75 4.89 15.62
C GLY A 140 -3.42 3.52 16.22
N LYS A 141 -4.10 2.46 15.77
CA LYS A 141 -3.91 1.07 16.24
C LYS A 141 -2.80 0.33 15.49
N LEU A 142 -2.43 0.81 14.30
CA LEU A 142 -1.37 0.29 13.46
C LEU A 142 -0.41 1.42 13.11
N SER A 143 0.89 1.20 13.30
CA SER A 143 1.94 2.14 12.91
C SER A 143 2.55 1.78 11.56
N LEU A 144 3.02 2.78 10.82
CA LEU A 144 3.75 2.63 9.55
C LEU A 144 5.24 2.29 9.74
N GLY A 145 5.68 1.99 10.98
CA GLY A 145 7.03 1.54 11.31
C GLY A 145 7.91 2.63 11.94
N ALA A 146 9.22 2.40 12.02
CA ALA A 146 10.13 3.26 12.79
C ALA A 146 10.23 4.72 12.31
N ASN A 147 9.83 5.01 11.06
CA ASN A 147 9.83 6.36 10.47
C ASN A 147 8.43 6.98 10.46
N ASP A 148 7.50 6.44 11.25
CA ASP A 148 6.15 6.94 11.37
C ASP A 148 6.13 8.19 12.28
N PRO A 149 5.88 9.41 11.74
CA PRO A 149 5.85 10.63 12.54
C PRO A 149 4.71 10.64 13.57
N GLU A 150 3.64 9.88 13.31
CA GLU A 150 2.44 9.80 14.16
C GLU A 150 2.37 8.43 14.87
N ALA A 151 3.52 7.78 15.07
CA ALA A 151 3.60 6.52 15.79
C ALA A 151 2.89 6.65 17.15
N PRO A 152 2.10 5.65 17.58
CA PRO A 152 1.49 5.69 18.89
C PRO A 152 2.58 5.84 19.95
N ALA A 153 2.32 6.67 20.98
CA ALA A 153 3.27 7.00 22.05
C ALA A 153 3.89 5.78 22.77
N ASN A 154 3.36 4.59 22.55
CA ASN A 154 3.83 3.32 23.10
C ASN A 154 4.92 2.63 22.25
N ALA A 155 5.34 3.19 21.11
CA ALA A 155 6.39 2.60 20.28
C ALA A 155 7.81 2.77 20.87
N THR A 156 7.98 3.64 21.87
CA THR A 156 9.27 3.96 22.50
C THR A 156 9.33 3.69 24.01
N SER A 157 8.35 3.03 24.62
CA SER A 157 8.44 2.66 26.04
C SER A 157 9.04 1.26 26.23
N THR A 158 10.27 1.03 25.77
CA THR A 158 11.11 -0.01 26.39
C THR A 158 11.76 0.48 27.69
N ASP A 159 11.47 1.71 28.10
CA ASP A 159 11.93 2.25 29.38
C ASP A 159 10.94 1.87 30.50
N VAL A 160 11.18 0.71 31.12
CA VAL A 160 10.54 0.34 32.38
C VAL A 160 11.35 0.98 33.50
N ARG A 161 10.90 2.14 33.99
CA ARG A 161 11.50 2.79 35.16
C ARG A 161 10.84 2.27 36.42
N PHE A 162 11.60 1.50 37.19
CA PHE A 162 11.23 1.15 38.56
C PHE A 162 11.69 2.28 39.47
N ASP A 163 10.74 3.05 40.02
CA ASP A 163 11.00 3.89 41.18
C ASP A 163 10.72 3.05 42.43
N ALA A 164 11.75 2.75 43.19
CA ALA A 164 11.67 1.95 44.41
C ALA A 164 12.35 2.70 45.55
N ALA A 165 11.73 2.64 46.73
CA ALA A 165 12.34 3.19 47.94
C ALA A 165 13.72 2.54 48.17
N PRO A 166 14.71 3.29 48.69
CA PRO A 166 16.02 2.74 48.99
C PRO A 166 15.90 1.52 49.91
N PRO A 167 16.70 0.46 49.70
CA PRO A 167 16.59 -0.77 50.47
C PRO A 167 16.91 -0.52 51.94
N VAL A 168 15.96 -0.81 52.82
CA VAL A 168 16.05 -0.64 54.29
C VAL A 168 17.03 -1.64 54.93
N PHE A 169 17.39 -2.71 54.21
CA PHE A 169 18.35 -3.72 54.64
C PHE A 169 19.42 -3.92 53.55
N SER A 170 20.34 -2.98 53.49
CA SER A 170 21.53 -3.09 52.65
C SER A 170 22.67 -3.79 53.38
N ARG A 171 23.61 -4.35 52.61
CA ARG A 171 24.86 -4.93 53.17
C ARG A 171 25.68 -3.89 53.96
N HIS A 172 25.44 -2.60 53.75
CA HIS A 172 26.08 -1.53 54.50
C HIS A 172 25.47 -1.40 55.91
N GLU A 173 24.14 -1.43 56.03
CA GLU A 173 23.43 -1.31 57.31
C GLU A 173 23.63 -2.54 58.22
N LEU A 174 23.78 -3.74 57.62
CA LEU A 174 24.04 -4.98 58.36
C LEU A 174 25.46 -5.07 58.95
N ARG A 175 26.37 -4.11 58.66
CA ARG A 175 27.71 -4.09 59.26
C ARG A 175 27.72 -3.76 60.75
N ALA A 176 26.69 -3.08 61.24
CA ALA A 176 26.57 -2.70 62.65
C ALA A 176 26.07 -3.86 63.55
N PHE A 177 25.57 -4.94 62.95
CA PHE A 177 25.06 -6.13 63.64
C PHE A 177 26.03 -7.33 63.59
N ARG A 178 27.31 -7.09 63.32
CA ARG A 178 28.34 -8.12 63.19
C ARG A 178 29.47 -7.96 64.20
#